data_AF-A0A7S4FG27-F1
#
_entry.id   AF-A0A7S4FG27-F1
#
_cell.length_a   1.000
_cell.length_b   1.000
_cell.length_c   1.000
_cell.angle_alpha   90.00
_cell.angle_beta   90.00
_cell.angle_gamma   90.00
#
_symmetry.space_group_name_H-M   'P 1'
#
loop_
_entity.id
_entity.type
_entity.pdbx_description
1 polymer ?
#
loop_
_entity_poly.entity_id
_entity_poly.type
_entity_poly.pdbx_seq_one_letter_code
_entity_poly.pdbx_strand_id
1 'polypeptide(L)'
;LFARQPHFPQRAINCETNAGKHDHRRALQEAADLCEWFNAPEPLAARLVARTASFCMQRSGHFDAWDQGMAFFLPNMTWLQPPGYVHQMISRTWADYGVQLDWA
;
A
#
# COMPACT_ATOMS: atom_id res chain seq x y z
N LEU A 1 21.27 -18.52 -18.49
CA LEU A 1 20.36 -17.40 -18.82
C LEU A 1 19.06 -17.61 -18.06
N PHE A 2 18.67 -16.68 -17.19
CA PHE A 2 17.33 -16.70 -16.60
C PHE A 2 16.35 -16.09 -17.60
N ALA A 3 15.22 -16.77 -17.87
CA ALA A 3 14.16 -16.21 -18.69
C ALA A 3 13.67 -14.89 -18.05
N ARG A 4 13.38 -13.88 -18.88
CA ARG A 4 12.86 -12.57 -18.45
C ARG A 4 11.60 -12.70 -17.59
N GLN A 5 10.86 -13.79 -17.76
CA GLN A 5 9.74 -14.20 -16.91
C GLN A 5 9.80 -15.72 -16.74
N PRO A 6 10.10 -16.24 -15.54
CA PRO A 6 10.00 -17.67 -15.32
C PRO A 6 8.52 -18.10 -15.39
N HIS A 7 8.23 -19.25 -15.99
CA HIS A 7 6.89 -19.87 -16.06
C HIS A 7 6.41 -20.41 -14.70
N PHE A 8 6.79 -19.75 -13.60
CA PHE A 8 6.49 -20.15 -12.24
C PHE A 8 5.14 -19.52 -11.83
N PRO A 9 4.07 -20.32 -11.60
CA PRO A 9 2.75 -19.83 -11.20
C PRO A 9 2.71 -19.29 -9.76
N GLN A 10 3.85 -19.27 -9.05
CA GLN A 10 3.96 -18.75 -7.71
C GLN A 10 3.58 -17.27 -7.66
N ARG A 11 2.69 -16.95 -6.73
CA ARG A 11 2.22 -15.59 -6.45
C ARG A 11 2.74 -15.16 -5.08
N ALA A 12 2.92 -13.85 -4.90
CA ALA A 12 3.41 -13.27 -3.67
C ALA A 12 2.27 -12.64 -2.86
N ILE A 13 2.45 -12.58 -1.55
CA ILE A 13 1.67 -11.72 -0.65
C ILE A 13 2.70 -10.87 0.10
N ASN A 14 2.57 -9.55 0.02
CA ASN A 14 3.47 -8.64 0.72
C ASN A 14 2.79 -8.10 1.98
N CYS A 15 3.11 -8.67 3.14
CA CYS A 15 2.53 -8.21 4.40
C CYS A 15 3.36 -7.13 5.12
N GLU A 16 4.30 -6.48 4.42
CA GLU A 16 5.27 -5.62 5.07
C GLU A 16 5.65 -4.37 4.25
N THR A 17 4.67 -3.58 3.79
CA THR A 17 5.03 -2.24 3.26
C THR A 17 5.42 -1.32 4.42
N ASN A 18 6.69 -0.92 4.44
CA ASN A 18 7.29 -0.14 5.52
C ASN A 18 7.79 1.22 5.01
N ALA A 19 7.87 2.18 5.92
CA ALA A 19 8.53 3.46 5.73
C ALA A 19 9.34 3.80 6.98
N GLY A 20 10.09 4.90 6.97
CA GLY A 20 10.81 5.39 8.15
C GLY A 20 10.23 6.68 8.75
N LYS A 21 9.06 7.15 8.26
CA LYS A 21 8.46 8.45 8.61
C LYS A 21 6.93 8.45 8.48
N HIS A 22 6.25 9.37 9.16
CA HIS A 22 4.81 9.64 9.04
C HIS A 22 4.46 11.03 8.49
N ASP A 23 5.33 11.59 7.66
CA ASP A 23 5.06 12.85 6.98
C ASP A 23 4.14 12.65 5.74
N HIS A 24 3.77 13.75 5.09
CA HIS A 24 3.00 13.71 3.85
C HIS A 24 3.72 13.00 2.69
N ARG A 25 5.06 12.86 2.74
CA ARG A 25 5.77 12.10 1.71
C ARG A 25 5.38 10.63 1.75
N ARG A 26 5.17 10.07 2.95
CA ARG A 26 4.66 8.69 3.08
C ARG A 26 3.26 8.55 2.47
N ALA A 27 2.38 9.55 2.62
CA ALA A 27 1.06 9.52 1.99
C ALA A 27 1.17 9.47 0.45
N LEU A 28 2.04 10.29 -0.14
CA LEU A 28 2.24 10.28 -1.60
C LEU A 28 2.84 8.97 -2.10
N GLN A 29 3.79 8.39 -1.36
CA GLN A 29 4.38 7.08 -1.70
C GLN A 29 3.34 5.95 -1.62
N GLU A 30 2.53 5.95 -0.56
CA GLU A 30 1.43 4.99 -0.40
C GLU A 30 0.39 5.12 -1.51
N ALA A 31 0.04 6.35 -1.91
CA ALA A 31 -0.88 6.60 -3.01
C ALA A 31 -0.32 6.13 -4.35
N ALA A 32 0.95 6.40 -4.64
CA ALA A 32 1.62 5.94 -5.85
C ALA A 32 1.66 4.41 -5.92
N ASP A 33 2.06 3.74 -4.82
CA ASP A 33 2.09 2.28 -4.72
C ASP A 33 0.70 1.66 -4.93
N LEU A 34 -0.36 2.22 -4.32
CA LEU A 34 -1.72 1.75 -4.53
C LEU A 34 -2.21 1.97 -5.97
N CYS A 35 -1.90 3.12 -6.57
CA CYS A 35 -2.21 3.37 -7.97
C CYS A 35 -1.51 2.37 -8.90
N GLU A 36 -0.22 2.09 -8.68
CA GLU A 36 0.51 1.07 -9.45
C GLU A 36 -0.06 -0.33 -9.24
N TRP A 37 -0.40 -0.68 -8.00
CA TRP A 37 -1.01 -1.96 -7.64
C TRP A 37 -2.35 -2.19 -8.34
N PHE A 38 -3.27 -1.21 -8.26
CA PHE A 38 -4.60 -1.34 -8.85
C PHE A 38 -4.61 -1.26 -10.39
N ASN A 39 -3.59 -0.64 -10.99
CA ASN A 39 -3.49 -0.47 -12.44
C ASN A 39 -2.36 -1.30 -13.08
N ALA A 40 -1.79 -2.27 -12.36
CA ALA A 40 -0.73 -3.11 -12.88
C ALA A 40 -1.23 -3.87 -14.13
N PRO A 41 -0.48 -3.89 -15.24
CA PRO A 41 -0.88 -4.65 -16.42
C PRO A 41 -0.64 -6.14 -16.20
N GLU A 42 -1.40 -6.99 -16.89
CA GLU A 42 -1.05 -8.41 -16.98
C GLU A 42 0.27 -8.61 -17.77
N PRO A 43 1.11 -9.61 -17.41
CA PRO A 43 0.90 -10.62 -16.37
C PRO A 43 1.31 -10.19 -14.95
N LEU A 44 1.72 -8.92 -14.74
CA LEU A 44 2.26 -8.46 -13.46
C LEU A 44 1.19 -8.44 -12.37
N ALA A 45 -0.04 -8.02 -12.70
CA ALA A 45 -1.17 -8.05 -11.78
C ALA A 45 -1.41 -9.45 -11.19
N ALA A 46 -1.22 -10.52 -11.97
CA ALA A 46 -1.35 -11.88 -11.46
C ALA A 46 -0.27 -12.27 -10.42
N ARG A 47 0.86 -11.58 -10.33
CA ARG A 47 2.03 -12.01 -9.53
C ARG A 47 1.97 -11.67 -8.06
N LEU A 48 1.29 -10.59 -7.67
CA LEU A 48 1.11 -10.21 -6.28
C LEU A 48 -0.40 -10.32 -6.00
N VAL A 49 -0.78 -10.99 -4.91
CA VAL A 49 -2.18 -11.34 -4.58
C VAL A 49 -2.80 -10.37 -3.60
N ALA A 50 -1.98 -9.95 -2.63
CA ALA A 50 -2.38 -9.02 -1.60
C ALA A 50 -1.15 -8.26 -1.13
N ARG A 51 -1.39 -7.04 -0.66
CA ARG A 51 -0.40 -6.25 0.07
C ARG A 51 -1.03 -5.58 1.28
N THR A 52 -0.24 -5.42 2.34
CA THR A 52 -0.64 -4.64 3.52
C THR A 52 0.55 -3.92 4.13
N ALA A 53 0.28 -2.81 4.82
CA ALA A 53 1.26 -2.20 5.71
C ALA A 53 1.56 -3.15 6.87
N SER A 54 2.80 -3.11 7.35
CA SER A 54 3.16 -3.87 8.54
C SER A 54 2.51 -3.27 9.80
N PHE A 55 2.13 -4.15 10.73
CA PHE A 55 1.36 -3.93 11.96
C PHE A 55 -0.01 -3.24 11.82
N CYS A 56 -0.27 -2.46 10.75
CA CYS A 56 -1.46 -1.67 10.42
C CYS A 56 -1.88 -0.62 11.47
N MET A 57 -1.57 -0.86 12.74
CA MET A 57 -1.96 -0.09 13.91
C MET A 57 -0.77 0.00 14.86
N GLN A 58 -0.63 1.14 15.51
CA GLN A 58 0.51 1.39 16.38
C GLN A 58 0.11 2.26 17.58
N ARG A 59 0.70 1.97 18.74
CA ARG A 59 0.51 2.81 19.93
C ARG A 59 1.21 4.16 19.70
N SER A 60 0.57 5.24 20.13
CA SER A 60 1.21 6.57 20.14
C SER A 60 2.59 6.56 20.81
N GLY A 61 3.57 7.17 20.16
CA GLY A 61 4.95 7.27 20.64
C GLY A 61 5.80 5.99 20.50
N HIS A 62 5.29 4.95 19.84
CA HIS A 62 6.13 3.80 19.44
C HIS A 62 6.88 4.13 18.14
N PHE A 63 8.16 3.78 18.05
CA PHE A 63 8.99 3.83 16.85
C PHE A 63 10.13 2.82 16.99
N ASP A 64 10.26 1.88 16.05
CA ASP A 64 11.24 0.79 16.10
C ASP A 64 12.29 0.90 14.98
N ALA A 65 12.56 2.13 14.51
CA ALA A 65 13.28 2.50 13.29
C ALA A 65 12.47 2.36 11.99
N TRP A 66 11.28 1.77 12.06
CA TRP A 66 10.33 1.71 10.98
C TRP A 66 8.99 2.31 11.42
N ASP A 67 8.38 3.08 10.55
CA ASP A 67 7.14 3.81 10.81
C ASP A 67 6.05 3.23 9.92
N GLN A 68 5.31 2.27 10.48
CA GLN A 68 4.52 1.31 9.71
C GLN A 68 3.01 1.45 9.95
N GLY A 69 2.59 1.95 11.12
CA GLY A 69 1.18 2.10 11.47
C GLY A 69 0.40 3.00 10.51
N MET A 70 -0.80 2.57 10.13
CA MET A 70 -1.77 3.35 9.34
C MET A 70 -2.73 4.10 10.25
N ALA A 71 -3.06 3.50 11.39
CA ALA A 71 -3.82 4.10 12.47
C ALA A 71 -3.00 4.10 13.77
N PHE A 72 -3.07 5.20 14.52
CA PHE A 72 -2.43 5.33 15.81
C PHE A 72 -3.49 5.42 16.90
N PHE A 73 -3.15 4.91 18.08
CA PHE A 73 -4.06 4.94 19.21
C PHE A 73 -3.40 5.32 20.54
N LEU A 74 -4.20 6.00 21.36
CA LEU A 74 -4.12 6.16 22.81
C LEU A 74 -5.29 5.37 23.43
N PRO A 75 -5.31 5.14 24.75
CA PRO A 75 -6.43 4.43 25.39
C PRO A 75 -7.82 5.02 25.11
N ASN A 76 -7.90 6.31 24.77
CA ASN A 76 -9.15 7.06 24.58
C ASN A 76 -9.30 7.69 23.18
N MET A 77 -8.37 7.44 22.25
CA MET A 77 -8.35 8.13 20.96
C MET A 77 -7.68 7.27 19.89
N THR A 78 -8.25 7.27 18.69
CA THR A 78 -7.64 6.68 17.50
C THR A 78 -7.67 7.70 16.37
N TRP A 79 -6.60 7.77 15.59
CA TRP A 79 -6.54 8.64 14.41
C TRP A 79 -5.74 7.98 13.30
N LEU A 80 -6.02 8.39 12.06
CA LEU A 80 -5.25 7.94 10.91
C LEU A 80 -3.97 8.75 10.78
N GLN A 81 -2.89 8.07 10.42
CA GLN A 81 -1.68 8.70 9.91
C GLN A 81 -1.91 9.13 8.45
N PRO A 82 -1.07 10.00 7.87
CA PRO A 82 -1.23 10.44 6.48
C PRO A 82 -1.50 9.31 5.45
N PRO A 83 -0.80 8.15 5.45
CA PRO A 83 -1.14 7.06 4.53
C PRO A 83 -2.45 6.36 4.87
N GLY A 84 -2.90 6.37 6.13
CA GLY A 84 -4.23 5.88 6.51
C GLY A 84 -5.35 6.67 5.83
N TYR A 85 -5.18 7.99 5.69
CA TYR A 85 -6.14 8.82 4.94
C TYR A 85 -6.16 8.51 3.43
N VAL A 86 -5.05 8.03 2.85
CA VAL A 86 -5.02 7.56 1.45
C VAL A 86 -5.91 6.34 1.26
N HIS A 87 -5.81 5.36 2.16
CA HIS A 87 -6.70 4.20 2.17
C HIS A 87 -8.16 4.60 2.36
N GLN A 88 -8.44 5.57 3.22
CA GLN A 88 -9.79 6.12 3.38
C GLN A 88 -10.31 6.76 2.09
N MET A 89 -9.49 7.54 1.38
CA MET A 89 -9.87 8.14 0.11
C MET A 89 -10.20 7.07 -0.92
N ILE A 90 -9.30 6.10 -1.14
CA ILE A 90 -9.51 5.01 -2.10
C ILE A 90 -10.74 4.18 -1.73
N SER A 91 -10.91 3.83 -0.47
CA SER A 91 -12.09 3.07 -0.02
C SER A 91 -13.40 3.80 -0.29
N ARG A 92 -13.41 5.14 -0.25
CA ARG A 92 -14.61 5.95 -0.54
C ARG A 92 -14.84 6.18 -2.02
N THR A 93 -13.79 6.10 -2.85
CA THR A 93 -13.84 6.37 -4.29
C THR A 93 -13.61 5.13 -5.14
N TRP A 94 -13.61 3.94 -4.53
CA TRP A 94 -13.34 2.68 -5.23
C TRP A 94 -14.35 2.46 -6.37
N ALA A 95 -13.84 1.95 -7.49
CA ALA A 95 -14.63 1.50 -8.63
C ALA A 95 -14.04 0.19 -9.15
N ASP A 96 -14.90 -0.73 -9.61
CA ASP A 96 -14.47 -2.05 -10.08
C ASP A 96 -13.63 -1.99 -11.37
N TYR A 97 -13.74 -0.90 -12.12
CA TYR A 97 -13.00 -0.67 -13.36
C TYR A 97 -12.42 0.74 -13.38
N GLY A 98 -11.10 0.83 -13.62
CA GLY A 98 -10.41 2.08 -13.87
C GLY A 98 -10.65 2.57 -15.30
N VAL A 99 -10.59 3.89 -15.50
CA VAL A 99 -10.61 4.47 -16.85
C VAL A 99 -9.25 4.25 -17.50
N GLN A 100 -9.22 3.58 -18.65
CA GLN A 100 -8.01 3.50 -19.46
C GLN A 100 -7.72 4.89 -20.03
N LEU A 101 -6.59 5.47 -19.63
CA LEU A 101 -6.14 6.76 -20.15
C LEU A 101 -5.26 6.50 -21.38
N ASP A 102 -5.79 6.81 -22.56
CA ASP A 102 -5.02 6.83 -23.80
C ASP A 102 -4.12 8.08 -23.82
N TRP A 103 -3.00 8.01 -23.11
CA TRP A 103 -1.95 9.01 -23.26
C TRP A 103 -1.23 8.75 -24.59
N ALA A 104 -1.53 9.59 -25.59
CA ALA A 104 -0.82 9.68 -26.87
C ALA A 104 0.58 10.28 -26.70
#